data_AF-A0A6V7K0T6-F1
#
_entry.id   AF-A0A6V7K0T6-F1
#
_cell.length_a   1.000
_cell.length_b   1.000
_cell.length_c   1.000
_cell.angle_alpha   90.00
_cell.angle_beta   90.00
_cell.angle_gamma   90.00
#
_symmetry.space_group_name_H-M   'P 1'
#
loop_
_entity.id
_entity.type
_entity.pdbx_description
1 polymer ?
#
loop_
_entity_poly.entity_id
_entity_poly.type
_entity_poly.pdbx_seq_one_letter_code
_entity_poly.pdbx_strand_id
1 'polypeptide(L)'
;HVSGMTLLGVPTEVYVYGSQYFAVVLTVLFMSLATIFIFLPVFAELQMPSIFGYLEVRFNRTVRKLCSVLYILTILIVVPIVVYVPALAFSQVTAFSVHLLAPVLCVVCITYTTI
;
A
#
# COMPACT_ATOMS: atom_id res chain seq x y z
N HIS A 1 -2.30 0.08 -8.40
CA HIS A 1 -3.11 -0.18 -7.19
C HIS A 1 -3.55 1.14 -6.61
N VAL A 2 -4.85 1.36 -6.46
CA VAL A 2 -5.40 2.52 -5.75
C VAL A 2 -5.85 2.02 -4.39
N SER A 3 -5.32 2.61 -3.32
CA SER A 3 -5.71 2.31 -1.93
C SER A 3 -6.48 3.49 -1.34
N GLY A 4 -7.21 3.26 -0.24
CA GLY A 4 -7.91 4.33 0.48
C GLY A 4 -7.01 5.49 0.90
N MET A 5 -5.72 5.22 1.16
CA MET A 5 -4.72 6.27 1.41
C MET A 5 -4.46 7.14 0.18
N THR A 6 -4.35 6.56 -1.01
CA THR A 6 -4.21 7.38 -2.24
C THR A 6 -5.50 8.14 -2.57
N LEU A 7 -6.67 7.54 -2.32
CA LEU A 7 -7.94 8.14 -2.69
C LEU A 7 -8.29 9.36 -1.83
N LEU A 8 -7.88 9.34 -0.56
CA LEU A 8 -8.11 10.45 0.38
C LEU A 8 -6.89 11.35 0.57
N GLY A 9 -5.68 10.81 0.46
CA GLY A 9 -4.42 11.53 0.59
C GLY A 9 -4.17 12.50 -0.57
N VAL A 10 -4.40 12.07 -1.82
CA VAL A 10 -4.19 12.90 -3.01
C VAL A 10 -5.04 14.18 -3.01
N PRO A 11 -6.36 14.14 -2.77
CA PRO A 11 -7.14 15.38 -2.71
C PRO A 11 -6.77 16.27 -1.51
N THR A 12 -6.41 15.71 -0.34
CA THR A 12 -5.90 16.53 0.78
C THR A 12 -4.58 17.22 0.45
N GLU A 13 -3.66 16.54 -0.22
CA GLU A 13 -2.37 17.13 -0.61
C GLU A 13 -2.56 18.20 -1.68
N VAL A 14 -3.42 17.97 -2.68
CA VAL A 14 -3.77 18.97 -3.70
C VAL A 14 -4.47 20.19 -3.09
N TYR A 15 -5.31 19.98 -2.07
CA TYR A 15 -6.00 21.07 -1.39
C TYR A 15 -5.06 21.97 -0.58
N VAL A 16 -4.04 21.39 0.05
CA VAL A 16 -3.08 22.12 0.91
C VAL A 16 -1.92 22.72 0.11
N TYR A 17 -1.37 21.99 -0.87
CA TYR A 17 -0.15 22.37 -1.60
C TYR A 17 -0.39 22.81 -3.07
N GLY A 18 -1.64 22.75 -3.54
CA GLY A 18 -2.03 23.25 -4.86
C GLY A 18 -1.48 22.45 -6.04
N SER A 19 -1.17 23.14 -7.15
CA SER A 19 -0.77 22.54 -8.43
C SER A 19 0.60 21.84 -8.41
N GLN A 20 1.38 21.98 -7.32
CA GLN A 20 2.69 21.33 -7.17
C GLN A 20 2.61 19.79 -7.19
N TYR A 21 1.46 19.23 -6.82
CA TYR A 21 1.22 17.79 -6.86
C TYR A 21 1.33 17.18 -8.28
N PHE A 22 1.20 18.00 -9.34
CA PHE A 22 1.35 17.52 -10.72
C PHE A 22 2.74 16.92 -11.01
N ALA A 23 3.78 17.31 -10.26
CA ALA A 23 5.11 16.71 -10.36
C ALA A 23 5.14 15.20 -10.00
N VAL A 24 4.22 14.75 -9.13
CA VAL A 24 4.07 13.33 -8.78
C VAL A 24 3.64 12.51 -9.99
N VAL A 25 2.79 13.06 -10.86
CA VAL A 25 2.33 12.36 -12.07
C VAL A 25 3.49 12.07 -13.02
N LEU A 26 4.37 13.05 -13.24
CA LEU A 26 5.56 12.89 -14.08
C LEU A 26 6.51 11.84 -13.51
N THR A 27 6.80 11.90 -12.22
CA THR A 27 7.70 10.93 -11.57
C THR A 27 7.13 9.51 -11.58
N VAL A 28 5.82 9.34 -11.41
CA VAL A 28 5.14 8.04 -11.53
C VAL A 28 5.23 7.49 -12.96
N LEU A 29 5.11 8.33 -13.99
CA LEU A 29 5.29 7.92 -15.39
C LEU A 29 6.72 7.44 -15.68
N PHE A 30 7.73 8.18 -15.21
CA PHE A 30 9.13 7.74 -15.37
C PHE A 30 9.41 6.43 -14.62
N MET A 31 8.91 6.30 -13.39
CA MET A 31 9.03 5.07 -12.59
C MET A 31 8.35 3.88 -13.26
N SER A 32 7.15 4.05 -13.81
CA SER A 32 6.42 2.97 -14.48
C SER A 32 7.12 2.51 -15.75
N LEU A 33 7.63 3.44 -16.56
CA LEU A 33 8.44 3.11 -17.74
C LEU A 33 9.71 2.35 -17.35
N ALA A 34 10.47 2.85 -16.37
CA ALA A 34 11.66 2.15 -15.88
C ALA A 34 11.34 0.74 -15.35
N THR A 35 10.20 0.58 -14.66
CA THR A 35 9.72 -0.72 -14.18
C THR A 35 9.45 -1.70 -15.33
N ILE A 36 8.79 -1.25 -16.39
CA ILE A 36 8.46 -2.08 -17.55
C ILE A 36 9.72 -2.48 -18.33
N PHE A 37 10.66 -1.56 -18.54
CA PHE A 37 11.84 -1.85 -19.37
C PHE A 37 12.97 -2.58 -18.64
N ILE A 38 13.14 -2.34 -17.33
CA ILE A 38 14.29 -2.88 -16.58
C ILE A 38 13.85 -4.02 -15.67
N PHE A 39 12.82 -3.82 -14.86
CA PHE A 39 12.45 -4.79 -13.83
C PHE A 39 11.63 -5.94 -14.41
N LEU A 40 10.66 -5.65 -15.29
CA LEU A 40 9.79 -6.68 -15.88
C LEU A 40 10.54 -7.81 -16.60
N PRO A 41 11.53 -7.55 -17.50
CA PRO A 41 12.25 -8.65 -18.15
C PRO A 41 13.07 -9.48 -17.16
N VAL A 42 13.65 -8.85 -16.12
CA VAL A 42 14.42 -9.56 -15.09
C VAL A 42 13.52 -10.49 -14.28
N PHE A 43 12.31 -10.05 -13.91
CA PHE A 43 11.36 -10.90 -13.18
C PHE A 43 10.74 -11.99 -14.07
N ALA A 44 10.52 -11.71 -15.36
CA ALA A 44 9.99 -12.68 -16.31
C ALA A 44 10.97 -13.84 -16.56
N GLU A 45 12.25 -13.55 -16.73
CA GLU A 45 13.30 -14.55 -16.96
C GLU A 45 13.54 -15.43 -15.72
N LEU A 46 13.42 -14.86 -14.51
CA LEU A 46 13.70 -15.60 -13.27
C LEU A 46 12.53 -16.48 -12.80
N GLN A 47 11.35 -16.40 -13.44
CA GLN A 47 10.14 -17.20 -13.15
C GLN A 47 9.73 -17.23 -11.66
N MET A 48 10.15 -16.25 -10.85
CA MET A 48 9.83 -16.19 -9.43
C MET A 48 8.63 -15.28 -9.18
N PRO A 49 7.55 -15.77 -8.56
CA PRO A 49 6.35 -14.96 -8.32
C PRO A 49 6.52 -13.95 -7.17
N SER A 50 7.63 -13.97 -6.44
CA SER A 50 7.82 -13.12 -5.25
C SER A 50 9.15 -12.35 -5.28
N ILE A 51 9.07 -11.05 -4.96
CA ILE A 51 10.21 -10.14 -4.83
C ILE A 51 11.18 -10.63 -3.73
N PHE A 52 10.65 -11.24 -2.67
CA PHE A 52 11.46 -11.82 -1.60
C PHE A 52 12.29 -13.03 -2.07
N GLY A 53 11.79 -13.80 -3.04
CA GLY A 53 12.55 -14.87 -3.69
C GLY A 53 13.72 -14.34 -4.50
N TYR A 54 13.50 -13.25 -5.25
CA TYR A 54 14.57 -12.55 -5.97
C TYR A 54 15.68 -12.07 -5.03
N LEU A 55 15.32 -11.46 -3.89
CA LEU A 55 16.26 -10.99 -2.88
C LEU A 55 17.12 -12.12 -2.28
N GLU A 56 16.56 -13.32 -2.14
CA GLU A 56 17.30 -14.49 -1.62
C GLU A 56 18.37 -14.96 -2.61
N VAL A 57 18.03 -15.08 -3.89
CA VAL A 57 18.99 -15.51 -4.94
C VAL A 57 20.11 -14.51 -5.12
N ARG A 58 19.81 -13.20 -5.03
CA ARG A 58 20.81 -12.17 -5.29
C ARG A 58 21.73 -11.88 -4.10
N PHE A 59 21.21 -11.85 -2.87
CA PHE A 59 21.95 -11.34 -1.71
C PHE A 59 22.26 -12.39 -0.65
N ASN A 60 21.26 -13.14 -0.16
CA ASN A 60 21.32 -14.27 0.79
C ASN A 60 20.02 -14.37 1.61
N ARG A 61 19.81 -15.51 2.29
CA ARG A 61 18.66 -15.77 3.18
C ARG A 61 18.50 -14.77 4.33
N THR A 62 19.60 -14.23 4.87
CA THR A 62 19.56 -13.25 5.97
C THR A 62 18.89 -11.95 5.54
N VAL A 63 19.21 -11.46 4.35
CA VAL A 63 18.61 -10.25 3.78
C VAL A 63 17.12 -10.45 3.53
N ARG A 64 16.72 -11.63 3.01
CA ARG A 64 15.30 -11.98 2.85
C ARG A 64 14.55 -11.87 4.19
N LYS A 65 15.08 -12.47 5.27
CA LYS A 65 14.44 -12.40 6.60
C LYS A 65 14.31 -10.96 7.10
N LEU A 66 15.36 -10.16 6.97
CA LEU A 66 15.33 -8.74 7.36
C LEU A 66 14.29 -7.96 6.56
N CYS A 67 14.26 -8.10 5.24
CA CYS A 67 13.27 -7.44 4.39
C CYS A 67 11.83 -7.88 4.72
N SER A 68 11.61 -9.17 4.97
CA SER A 68 10.29 -9.67 5.37
C SER A 68 9.85 -9.10 6.72
N VAL A 69 10.76 -9.03 7.71
CA VAL A 69 10.46 -8.42 9.02
C VAL A 69 10.13 -6.94 8.88
N LEU A 70 10.95 -6.18 8.13
CA LEU A 70 10.70 -4.77 7.87
C LEU A 70 9.36 -4.56 7.16
N TYR A 71 9.04 -5.42 6.19
CA TYR A 71 7.77 -5.35 5.47
C TYR A 71 6.56 -5.60 6.39
N ILE A 72 6.66 -6.60 7.28
CA ILE A 72 5.62 -6.87 8.27
C ILE A 72 5.44 -5.67 9.19
N LEU A 73 6.53 -5.06 9.68
CA LEU A 73 6.46 -3.86 10.53
C LEU A 73 5.78 -2.70 9.80
N THR A 74 6.12 -2.46 8.53
CA THR A 74 5.46 -1.43 7.72
C THR A 74 3.96 -1.70 7.57
N ILE A 75 3.57 -2.94 7.27
CA ILE A 75 2.15 -3.32 7.16
C ILE A 75 1.43 -3.13 8.49
N LEU A 76 2.04 -3.51 9.61
CA LEU A 76 1.44 -3.33 10.94
C LEU A 76 1.15 -1.87 11.26
N ILE A 77 1.97 -0.94 10.79
CA ILE A 77 1.76 0.51 10.98
C ILE A 77 0.72 1.04 9.99
N VAL A 78 0.76 0.59 8.74
CA VAL A 78 -0.07 1.12 7.65
C VAL A 78 -1.51 0.58 7.70
N VAL A 79 -1.71 -0.70 8.07
CA VAL A 79 -3.05 -1.33 8.08
C VAL A 79 -4.05 -0.61 8.99
N PRO A 80 -3.72 -0.25 10.25
CA PRO A 80 -4.62 0.52 11.10
C PRO A 80 -5.01 1.87 10.50
N ILE A 81 -4.06 2.56 9.86
CA ILE A 81 -4.31 3.86 9.20
C ILE A 81 -5.31 3.67 8.05
N VAL A 82 -5.10 2.65 7.21
CA VAL A 82 -5.97 2.35 6.07
C VAL A 82 -7.39 2.01 6.50
N VAL A 83 -7.57 1.33 7.64
CA VAL A 83 -8.91 0.98 8.17
C VAL A 83 -9.54 2.16 8.93
N TYR A 84 -8.74 2.98 9.61
CA TYR A 84 -9.23 4.12 10.37
C TYR A 84 -9.86 5.20 9.47
N VAL A 85 -9.26 5.43 8.30
CA VAL A 85 -9.72 6.44 7.34
C VAL A 85 -11.17 6.23 6.87
N PRO A 86 -11.59 5.05 6.36
CA PRO A 86 -13.00 4.80 6.04
C PRO A 86 -13.88 4.74 7.29
N ALA A 87 -13.38 4.23 8.43
CA ALA A 87 -14.14 4.24 9.68
C ALA A 87 -14.51 5.67 10.12
N LEU A 88 -13.57 6.62 9.96
CA LEU A 88 -13.79 8.03 10.23
C LEU A 88 -14.85 8.62 9.29
N ALA A 89 -14.75 8.34 7.98
CA ALA A 89 -15.74 8.79 7.01
C ALA A 89 -17.15 8.24 7.32
N PHE A 90 -17.27 6.95 7.68
CA PHE A 90 -18.55 6.35 8.05
C PHE A 90 -19.12 6.92 9.36
N SER A 91 -18.27 7.24 10.33
CA SER A 91 -18.71 7.87 11.60
C SER A 91 -19.34 9.25 11.38
N GLN A 92 -18.88 9.99 10.37
CA GLN A 92 -19.46 11.30 10.01
C GLN A 92 -20.86 11.18 9.40
N VAL A 93 -21.14 10.10 8.68
CA VAL A 93 -22.44 9.88 8.02
C VAL A 93 -23.45 9.24 8.97
N THR A 94 -23.00 8.35 9.85
CA THR A 94 -23.88 7.54 10.71
C THR A 94 -23.99 8.06 12.15
N ALA A 95 -23.18 9.04 12.53
CA ALA A 95 -23.07 9.60 13.89
C ALA A 95 -22.73 8.57 15.01
N PHE A 96 -22.33 7.34 14.64
CA PHE A 96 -21.84 6.33 15.58
C PHE A 96 -20.36 6.54 15.92
N SER A 97 -19.95 6.03 17.08
CA SER A 97 -18.56 6.14 17.54
C SER A 97 -17.61 5.29 16.69
N VAL A 98 -16.44 5.85 16.37
CA VAL A 98 -15.39 5.19 15.57
C VAL A 98 -14.93 3.87 16.20
N HIS A 99 -15.00 3.77 17.53
CA HIS A 99 -14.65 2.56 18.29
C HIS A 99 -15.56 1.35 18.00
N LEU A 100 -16.82 1.57 17.61
CA LEU A 100 -17.74 0.51 17.19
C LEU A 100 -17.57 0.15 15.71
N LEU A 101 -17.30 1.14 14.85
CA LEU A 101 -17.11 0.94 13.41
C LEU A 101 -15.81 0.22 13.06
N ALA A 102 -14.71 0.53 13.77
CA ALA A 102 -13.41 -0.07 13.52
C ALA A 102 -13.39 -1.62 13.58
N PRO A 103 -13.88 -2.28 14.65
CA PRO A 103 -13.87 -3.74 14.72
C PRO A 103 -14.79 -4.39 13.66
N VAL A 104 -15.93 -3.77 13.34
CA VAL A 104 -16.84 -4.27 12.29
C VAL A 104 -16.16 -4.28 10.93
N LEU A 105 -15.50 -3.18 10.56
CA LEU A 105 -14.74 -3.09 9.31
C LEU A 105 -13.59 -4.10 9.27
N CYS A 106 -12.88 -4.30 10.38
CA CYS A 106 -11.85 -5.34 10.48
C CYS A 106 -12.41 -6.74 10.19
N VAL A 107 -13.55 -7.11 10.78
CA VAL A 107 -14.18 -8.41 10.56
C VAL A 107 -14.53 -8.60 9.08
N VAL A 108 -15.17 -7.59 8.46
CA VAL A 108 -15.53 -7.64 7.04
C VAL A 108 -14.28 -7.79 6.16
N CYS A 109 -13.24 -7.00 6.40
CA CYS A 109 -11.98 -7.09 5.66
C CYS A 109 -11.32 -8.47 5.81
N ILE A 110 -11.32 -9.06 7.01
CA ILE A 110 -10.76 -10.40 7.24
C ILE A 110 -11.58 -11.45 6.49
N THR A 111 -12.91 -11.40 6.58
CA THR A 111 -13.77 -12.36 5.86
C THR A 111 -13.59 -12.25 4.35
N TYR A 112 -13.52 -11.03 3.81
CA TYR A 112 -13.30 -10.80 2.38
C TYR A 112 -11.92 -11.26 1.91
N THR A 113 -10.90 -11.16 2.75
CA THR A 113 -9.54 -11.62 2.40
C THR A 113 -9.40 -13.13 2.51
N THR A 114 -10.19 -13.77 3.38
CA THR A 114 -10.10 -15.21 3.65
C THR A 114 -10.89 -16.04 2.63
N ILE A 115 -11.96 -15.48 2.07
CA ILE A 115 -12.80 -16.08 1.02
C ILE A 115 -12.17 -15.85 -0.35
#